data_AF-A0A354YSP8-F1
#
_entry.id   AF-A0A354YSP8-F1
#
_cell.length_a   1.000
_cell.length_b   1.000
_cell.length_c   1.000
_cell.angle_alpha   90.00
_cell.angle_beta   90.00
_cell.angle_gamma   90.00
#
_symmetry.space_group_name_H-M   'P 1'
#
loop_
_entity.id
_entity.type
_entity.pdbx_description
1 polymer ?
#
loop_
_entity_poly.entity_id
_entity_poly.type
_entity_poly.pdbx_seq_one_letter_code
_entity_poly.pdbx_strand_id
1 'polypeptide(L)'
;DWYFLICDLNDDAVITALSGWVDTQIKMYFVTSQVLTTPTTLESERTVVMYHNDAAAYVAEGLVSIAATHRPGEPTFKFKTVAGGSEANITATELTALHTANGFSYIRKMGVLQTTEGKTTSGEYIDIVMGADFLEVRMEEEAASLAVNTLKIGYDNQGISQLMSCVDKVLKQGVTQGIVLRDDDDNGMYEITAVKREATSSNDIANRVYNGVHWTAKLAGAIHQGQISGVLEY
;
A
#
# COMPACT_ATOMS: atom_id res chain seq x y z
N ASP A 1 6.69 -16.07 4.71
CA ASP A 1 7.29 -14.86 4.11
C ASP A 1 6.96 -13.66 5.01
N TRP A 2 7.77 -12.62 4.98
CA TRP A 2 7.61 -11.39 5.79
C TRP A 2 7.39 -10.19 4.86
N TYR A 3 6.77 -9.11 5.35
CA TYR A 3 6.40 -7.96 4.50
C TYR A 3 7.04 -6.63 4.91
N PHE A 4 7.21 -6.39 6.21
CA PHE A 4 7.78 -5.15 6.72
C PHE A 4 9.27 -5.29 7.02
N LEU A 5 10.07 -4.37 6.49
CA LEU A 5 11.47 -4.18 6.81
C LEU A 5 11.60 -3.00 7.78
N ILE A 6 12.41 -3.16 8.82
CA ILE A 6 12.88 -2.10 9.71
C ILE A 6 14.37 -2.34 10.00
N CYS A 7 15.10 -1.29 10.34
CA CYS A 7 16.51 -1.38 10.70
C CYS A 7 16.80 -0.48 11.91
N ASP A 8 17.63 -0.94 12.83
CA ASP A 8 18.09 -0.17 13.99
C ASP A 8 19.19 0.84 13.64
N LEU A 9 19.83 0.66 12.48
CA LEU A 9 20.77 1.61 11.87
C LEU A 9 20.03 2.55 10.93
N ASN A 10 20.09 3.86 11.21
CA ASN A 10 19.42 4.91 10.46
C ASN A 10 20.40 5.90 9.78
N ASP A 11 21.63 5.46 9.54
CA ASP A 11 22.59 6.20 8.72
C ASP A 11 22.13 6.27 7.26
N ASP A 12 22.32 7.42 6.60
CA ASP A 12 21.87 7.66 5.22
C ASP A 12 22.34 6.56 4.25
N ALA A 13 23.59 6.08 4.37
CA ALA A 13 24.12 5.03 3.51
C ALA A 13 23.38 3.69 3.68
N VAL A 14 22.96 3.36 4.90
CA VAL A 14 22.17 2.15 5.19
C VAL A 14 20.76 2.33 4.64
N ILE A 15 20.15 3.50 4.88
CA ILE A 15 18.82 3.83 4.37
C ILE A 15 18.77 3.72 2.85
N THR A 16 19.72 4.33 2.13
CA THR A 16 19.78 4.27 0.66
C THR A 16 19.94 2.83 0.16
N ALA A 17 20.80 2.03 0.80
CA ALA A 17 21.01 0.65 0.40
C ALA A 17 19.75 -0.22 0.59
N LEU A 18 19.09 -0.10 1.75
CA LEU A 18 17.87 -0.84 2.05
C LEU A 18 16.69 -0.38 1.19
N SER A 19 16.57 0.92 0.95
CA SER A 19 15.57 1.50 0.04
C SER A 19 15.75 0.97 -1.38
N GLY A 20 16.98 0.97 -1.92
CA GLY A 20 17.25 0.43 -3.25
C GLY A 20 16.96 -1.07 -3.37
N TRP A 21 17.18 -1.85 -2.32
CA TRP A 21 16.83 -3.27 -2.31
C TRP A 21 15.31 -3.47 -2.21
N VAL A 22 14.62 -2.79 -1.29
CA VAL A 22 13.20 -3.01 -1.02
C VAL A 22 12.31 -2.61 -2.20
N ASP A 23 12.74 -1.63 -3.00
CA ASP A 23 12.00 -1.18 -4.19
C ASP A 23 11.88 -2.25 -5.29
N THR A 24 12.69 -3.32 -5.20
CA THR A 24 12.62 -4.47 -6.11
C THR A 24 11.76 -5.62 -5.57
N GLN A 25 11.09 -5.43 -4.44
CA GLN A 25 10.39 -6.46 -3.69
C GLN A 25 8.93 -6.04 -3.40
N ILE A 26 8.06 -7.01 -3.18
CA ILE A 26 6.71 -6.81 -2.60
C ILE A 26 6.86 -6.74 -1.07
N LYS A 27 7.50 -5.67 -0.59
CA LYS A 27 7.84 -5.42 0.81
C LYS A 27 7.86 -3.91 1.08
N MET A 28 7.71 -3.51 2.34
CA MET A 28 7.71 -2.09 2.73
C MET A 28 8.79 -1.83 3.78
N TYR A 29 9.64 -0.84 3.55
CA TYR A 29 10.67 -0.39 4.49
C TYR A 29 10.22 0.88 5.22
N PHE A 30 10.23 0.84 6.55
CA PHE A 30 9.93 1.97 7.41
C PHE A 30 11.18 2.38 8.17
N VAL A 31 11.53 3.67 8.12
CA VAL A 31 12.72 4.18 8.81
C VAL A 31 12.55 5.57 9.38
N THR A 32 13.07 5.77 10.59
CA THR A 32 13.20 7.08 11.22
C THR A 32 14.55 7.70 10.89
N SER A 33 14.56 8.81 10.14
CA SER A 33 15.77 9.57 9.79
C SER A 33 15.91 10.85 10.61
N GLN A 34 17.15 11.27 10.85
CA GLN A 34 17.50 12.56 11.48
C GLN A 34 17.78 13.65 10.44
N VAL A 35 17.67 13.33 9.15
CA VAL A 35 17.96 14.22 8.03
C VAL A 35 16.67 14.52 7.28
N LEU A 36 16.24 15.79 7.31
CA LEU A 36 14.99 16.25 6.68
C LEU A 36 14.94 16.00 5.16
N THR A 37 16.11 15.92 4.52
CA THR A 37 16.23 15.72 3.07
C THR A 37 16.34 14.26 2.65
N THR A 38 16.43 13.29 3.57
CA THR A 38 16.46 11.86 3.22
C THR A 38 15.33 11.47 2.26
N PRO A 39 14.06 11.89 2.47
CA PRO A 39 12.99 11.59 1.53
C PRO A 39 13.24 12.13 0.12
N THR A 40 13.86 13.30 -0.05
CA THR A 40 14.17 13.86 -1.38
C THR A 40 15.25 13.07 -2.12
N THR A 41 16.10 12.36 -1.39
CA THR A 41 17.17 11.54 -1.98
C THR A 41 16.70 10.15 -2.41
N LEU A 42 15.45 9.79 -2.06
CA LEU A 42 14.85 8.49 -2.32
C LEU A 42 13.58 8.71 -3.15
N GLU A 43 13.38 7.92 -4.20
CA GLU A 43 12.15 7.97 -5.02
C GLU A 43 11.48 6.59 -5.04
N SER A 44 11.43 5.94 -3.87
CA SER A 44 10.96 4.56 -3.73
C SER A 44 9.49 4.51 -3.36
N GLU A 45 8.73 3.66 -4.07
CA GLU A 45 7.34 3.33 -3.76
C GLU A 45 7.23 2.43 -2.52
N ARG A 46 8.35 1.81 -2.12
CA ARG A 46 8.43 0.84 -1.03
C ARG A 46 9.04 1.38 0.25
N THR A 47 9.53 2.62 0.25
CA THR A 47 10.23 3.22 1.39
C THR A 47 9.43 4.33 2.03
N VAL A 48 9.32 4.28 3.35
CA VAL A 48 8.62 5.24 4.21
C VAL A 48 9.65 5.88 5.12
N VAL A 49 9.77 7.21 5.03
CA VAL A 49 10.73 7.98 5.85
C VAL A 49 9.97 8.91 6.79
N MET A 50 10.20 8.74 8.09
CA MET A 50 9.75 9.68 9.10
C MET A 50 10.94 10.47 9.66
N TYR A 51 10.82 11.79 9.75
CA TYR A 51 11.80 12.60 10.45
C TYR A 51 11.55 12.59 11.96
N HIS A 52 12.62 12.38 12.73
CA HIS A 52 12.66 12.68 14.15
C HIS A 52 14.09 13.11 14.56
N ASN A 53 14.21 14.16 15.36
CA ASN A 53 15.52 14.72 15.77
C ASN A 53 16.31 13.82 16.74
N ASP A 54 15.63 12.94 17.47
CA ASP A 54 16.24 11.89 18.30
C ASP A 54 16.35 10.58 17.49
N ALA A 55 17.57 10.06 17.37
CA ALA A 55 17.88 8.81 16.68
C ALA A 55 17.33 7.56 17.38
N ALA A 56 17.02 7.64 18.69
CA ALA A 56 16.47 6.54 19.47
C ALA A 56 14.93 6.51 19.48
N ALA A 57 14.25 7.41 18.76
CA ALA A 57 12.79 7.50 18.80
C ALA A 57 12.07 6.40 18.01
N TYR A 58 12.67 5.91 16.93
CA TYR A 58 12.18 4.81 16.09
C TYR A 58 10.67 4.84 15.79
N VAL A 59 10.15 6.04 15.46
CA VAL A 59 8.71 6.29 15.32
C VAL A 59 8.12 5.72 14.01
N ALA A 60 8.89 5.68 12.91
CA ALA A 60 8.48 4.99 11.68
C ALA A 60 8.41 3.47 11.88
N GLU A 61 9.39 2.92 12.58
CA GLU A 61 9.49 1.51 12.91
C GLU A 61 8.35 1.12 13.86
N GLY A 62 8.04 1.97 14.85
CA GLY A 62 6.88 1.80 15.71
C GLY A 62 5.55 1.87 14.95
N LEU A 63 5.45 2.67 13.88
CA LEU A 63 4.26 2.74 13.01
C LEU A 63 3.95 1.39 12.33
N VAL A 64 4.97 0.54 12.10
CA VAL A 64 4.77 -0.83 11.57
C VAL A 64 3.86 -1.65 12.47
N SER A 65 3.84 -1.41 13.79
CA SER A 65 2.92 -2.11 14.69
C SER A 65 1.46 -1.89 14.28
N ILE A 66 1.09 -0.69 13.85
CA ILE A 66 -0.26 -0.36 13.38
C ILE A 66 -0.53 -1.04 12.04
N ALA A 67 0.46 -1.03 11.14
CA ALA A 67 0.38 -1.71 9.84
C ALA A 67 0.15 -3.22 10.00
N ALA A 68 0.83 -3.84 10.97
CA ALA A 68 0.84 -5.27 11.18
C ALA A 68 -0.36 -5.80 11.99
N THR A 69 -1.02 -4.95 12.78
CA THR A 69 -2.18 -5.36 13.61
C THR A 69 -3.54 -5.09 12.97
N HIS A 70 -3.57 -4.46 11.79
CA HIS A 70 -4.80 -4.17 11.04
C HIS A 70 -4.77 -4.87 9.69
N ARG A 71 -5.93 -5.04 9.07
CA ARG A 71 -5.99 -5.58 7.71
C ARG A 71 -5.60 -4.50 6.70
N PRO A 72 -4.96 -4.86 5.57
CA PRO A 72 -4.78 -3.92 4.46
C PRO A 72 -6.11 -3.29 4.05
N GLY A 73 -6.12 -1.97 3.80
CA GLY A 73 -7.32 -1.19 3.51
C GLY A 73 -8.05 -0.61 4.73
N GLU A 74 -7.77 -1.06 5.95
CA GLU A 74 -8.41 -0.51 7.16
C GLU A 74 -7.81 0.83 7.62
N PRO A 75 -6.48 0.98 7.81
CA PRO A 75 -5.90 2.22 8.30
C PRO A 75 -5.34 3.09 7.17
N THR A 76 -5.59 4.40 7.23
CA THR A 76 -4.62 5.41 6.74
C THR A 76 -3.39 5.42 7.65
N PHE A 77 -2.25 5.93 7.19
CA PHE A 77 -1.05 6.09 8.01
C PHE A 77 -0.86 7.50 8.59
N LYS A 78 -1.78 8.42 8.26
CA LYS A 78 -1.88 9.73 8.92
C LYS A 78 -2.67 9.64 10.23
N PHE A 79 -2.41 10.57 11.16
CA PHE A 79 -3.13 10.72 12.42
C PHE A 79 -2.97 9.52 13.38
N LYS A 80 -1.88 8.78 13.26
CA LYS A 80 -1.63 7.58 14.07
C LYS A 80 -0.76 7.89 15.26
N THR A 81 -1.13 7.35 16.42
CA THR A 81 -0.33 7.45 17.65
C THR A 81 0.53 6.20 17.76
N VAL A 82 1.85 6.39 17.81
CA VAL A 82 2.82 5.31 18.00
C VAL A 82 3.10 5.18 19.49
N ALA A 83 2.81 4.01 20.06
CA ALA A 83 3.00 3.77 21.49
C ALA A 83 4.47 3.92 21.87
N GLY A 84 4.76 4.76 22.87
CA GLY A 84 6.12 5.05 23.33
C GLY A 84 6.88 6.08 22.49
N GLY A 85 6.32 6.57 21.38
CA GLY A 85 6.94 7.61 20.55
C GLY A 85 6.93 8.98 21.24
N SER A 86 8.04 9.71 21.15
CA SER A 86 8.17 11.10 21.62
C SER A 86 7.85 12.09 20.51
N GLU A 87 7.50 13.32 20.88
CA GLU A 87 7.30 14.41 19.92
C GLU A 87 8.62 14.84 19.26
N ALA A 88 8.62 14.95 17.93
CA ALA A 88 9.74 15.50 17.18
C ALA A 88 9.84 17.02 17.36
N ASN A 89 11.06 17.52 17.53
CA ASN A 89 11.37 18.93 17.45
C ASN A 89 11.57 19.34 15.99
N ILE A 90 10.53 19.92 15.39
CA ILE A 90 10.53 20.37 14.00
C ILE A 90 9.72 21.66 13.87
N THR A 91 10.23 22.64 13.13
CA THR A 91 9.51 23.89 12.88
C THR A 91 8.42 23.70 11.81
N ALA A 92 7.45 24.62 11.76
CA ALA A 92 6.40 24.56 10.74
C ALA A 92 6.95 24.65 9.30
N THR A 93 8.02 25.42 9.09
CA THR A 93 8.69 25.55 7.79
C THR A 93 9.38 24.26 7.38
N GLU A 94 10.13 23.64 8.30
CA GLU A 94 10.79 22.35 8.05
C GLU A 94 9.77 21.24 7.80
N LEU A 95 8.68 21.20 8.57
CA LEU A 95 7.61 20.23 8.36
C LEU A 95 6.95 20.38 6.98
N THR A 96 6.73 21.62 6.52
CA THR A 96 6.18 21.88 5.18
C THR A 96 7.15 21.42 4.09
N ALA A 97 8.45 21.67 4.26
CA ALA A 97 9.47 21.19 3.33
C ALA A 97 9.54 19.65 3.32
N LEU A 98 9.46 19.02 4.49
CA LEU A 98 9.45 17.57 4.64
C LEU A 98 8.24 16.92 3.93
N HIS A 99 7.04 17.49 4.09
CA HIS A 99 5.84 17.01 3.39
C HIS A 99 5.94 17.18 1.88
N THR A 100 6.57 18.26 1.42
CA THR A 100 6.84 18.49 -0.02
C THR A 100 7.78 17.41 -0.57
N ALA A 101 8.71 16.93 0.26
CA ALA A 101 9.61 15.83 -0.05
C ALA A 101 9.01 14.43 0.15
N ASN A 102 7.70 14.31 0.37
CA ASN A 102 6.99 13.06 0.67
C ASN A 102 7.39 12.35 1.99
N GLY A 103 8.23 12.98 2.81
CA GLY A 103 8.47 12.55 4.18
C GLY A 103 7.40 13.07 5.13
N PHE A 104 7.41 12.57 6.36
CA PHE A 104 6.53 13.07 7.42
C PHE A 104 7.16 12.95 8.80
N SER A 105 6.52 13.49 9.83
CA SER A 105 7.05 13.49 11.19
C SER A 105 5.98 13.11 12.20
N TYR A 106 6.33 13.17 13.49
CA TYR A 106 5.49 12.79 14.61
C TYR A 106 5.39 13.97 15.59
N ILE A 107 4.26 14.69 15.54
CA ILE A 107 4.08 15.96 16.28
C ILE A 107 2.76 16.00 17.03
N ARG A 108 2.62 16.93 17.98
CA ARG A 108 1.34 17.21 18.61
C ARG A 108 0.55 18.22 17.78
N LYS A 109 -0.68 17.85 17.42
CA LYS A 109 -1.65 18.74 16.79
C LYS A 109 -3.00 18.57 17.46
N MET A 110 -3.62 19.69 17.85
CA MET A 110 -4.88 19.72 18.59
C MET A 110 -4.86 18.84 19.86
N GLY A 111 -3.73 18.84 20.58
CA GLY A 111 -3.55 18.06 21.81
C GLY A 111 -3.20 16.58 21.60
N VAL A 112 -3.31 16.05 20.37
CA VAL A 112 -3.03 14.64 20.05
C VAL A 112 -1.64 14.50 19.42
N LEU A 113 -0.84 13.58 19.96
CA LEU A 113 0.46 13.20 19.39
C LEU A 113 0.25 12.16 18.28
N GLN A 114 0.65 12.51 17.06
CA GLN A 114 0.25 11.78 15.87
C GLN A 114 1.20 11.94 14.68
N THR A 115 1.16 10.99 13.74
CA THR A 115 1.83 11.10 12.44
C THR A 115 1.23 12.22 11.60
N THR A 116 2.08 12.98 10.92
CA THR A 116 1.65 14.17 10.16
C THR A 116 1.22 13.88 8.72
N GLU A 117 1.60 12.74 8.18
CA GLU A 117 1.26 12.24 6.85
C GLU A 117 1.42 10.71 6.84
N GLY A 118 1.24 10.06 5.69
CA GLY A 118 1.34 8.61 5.54
C GLY A 118 1.70 8.20 4.12
N LYS A 119 2.86 8.66 3.64
CA LYS A 119 3.32 8.47 2.26
C LYS A 119 4.63 7.70 2.17
N THR A 120 4.85 7.09 1.02
CA THR A 120 6.14 6.55 0.62
C THR A 120 6.96 7.67 -0.01
N THR A 121 8.27 7.46 -0.21
CA THR A 121 9.16 8.48 -0.78
C THR A 121 8.82 8.82 -2.23
N SER A 122 8.16 7.92 -2.98
CA SER A 122 7.59 8.23 -4.31
C SER A 122 6.40 9.21 -4.26
N GLY A 123 5.79 9.38 -3.08
CA GLY A 123 4.63 10.25 -2.86
C GLY A 123 3.28 9.55 -2.89
N GLU A 124 3.26 8.24 -3.17
CA GLU A 124 2.07 7.40 -3.03
C GLU A 124 1.72 7.16 -1.56
N TYR A 125 0.45 6.92 -1.27
CA TYR A 125 -0.01 6.63 0.08
C TYR A 125 0.29 5.19 0.49
N ILE A 126 0.71 4.99 1.75
CA ILE A 126 1.12 3.68 2.27
C ILE A 126 -0.02 2.66 2.18
N ASP A 127 -1.27 3.08 2.47
CA ASP A 127 -2.46 2.23 2.37
C ASP A 127 -2.79 1.80 0.94
N ILE A 128 -2.49 2.64 -0.06
CA ILE A 128 -2.65 2.33 -1.47
C ILE A 128 -1.65 1.26 -1.90
N VAL A 129 -0.37 1.45 -1.59
CA VAL A 129 0.70 0.48 -1.92
C VAL A 129 0.43 -0.87 -1.25
N MET A 130 0.09 -0.87 0.04
CA MET A 130 -0.24 -2.11 0.78
C MET A 130 -1.51 -2.78 0.25
N GLY A 131 -2.51 -2.01 -0.17
CA GLY A 131 -3.72 -2.54 -0.78
C GLY A 131 -3.46 -3.21 -2.12
N ALA A 132 -2.63 -2.59 -2.97
CA ALA A 132 -2.22 -3.16 -4.26
C ALA A 132 -1.45 -4.48 -4.08
N ASP A 133 -0.47 -4.51 -3.19
CA ASP A 133 0.31 -5.71 -2.88
C ASP A 133 -0.56 -6.84 -2.34
N PHE A 134 -1.52 -6.51 -1.48
CA PHE A 134 -2.48 -7.49 -0.98
C PHE A 134 -3.27 -8.12 -2.12
N LEU A 135 -3.78 -7.33 -3.06
CA LEU A 135 -4.50 -7.85 -4.21
C LEU A 135 -3.58 -8.74 -5.06
N GLU A 136 -2.38 -8.27 -5.40
CA GLU A 136 -1.42 -9.04 -6.22
C GLU A 136 -1.11 -10.41 -5.62
N VAL A 137 -0.67 -10.45 -4.35
CA VAL A 137 -0.30 -11.69 -3.67
C VAL A 137 -1.52 -12.62 -3.53
N ARG A 138 -2.71 -12.08 -3.21
CA ARG A 138 -3.92 -12.91 -3.09
C ARG A 138 -4.39 -13.46 -4.44
N MET A 139 -4.19 -12.74 -5.53
CA MET A 139 -4.49 -13.24 -6.88
C MET A 139 -3.61 -14.45 -7.20
N GLU A 140 -2.31 -14.37 -6.92
CA GLU A 140 -1.39 -15.48 -7.13
C GLU A 140 -1.75 -16.69 -6.24
N GLU A 141 -2.00 -16.46 -4.95
CA GLU A 141 -2.39 -17.51 -4.01
C GLU A 141 -3.68 -18.24 -4.42
N GLU A 142 -4.72 -17.50 -4.83
CA GLU A 142 -5.99 -18.10 -5.25
C GLU A 142 -5.86 -18.87 -6.57
N ALA A 143 -5.08 -18.36 -7.53
CA ALA A 143 -4.81 -19.05 -8.78
C ALA A 143 -3.98 -20.33 -8.55
N ALA A 144 -2.95 -20.26 -7.71
CA ALA A 144 -2.14 -21.42 -7.32
C ALA A 144 -2.99 -22.46 -6.56
N SER A 145 -3.84 -22.01 -5.63
CA SER A 145 -4.77 -22.88 -4.90
C SER A 145 -5.73 -23.60 -5.84
N LEU A 146 -6.30 -22.91 -6.83
CA LEU A 146 -7.14 -23.54 -7.86
C LEU A 146 -6.36 -24.63 -8.62
N ALA A 147 -5.13 -24.34 -9.04
CA ALA A 147 -4.30 -25.28 -9.80
C ALA A 147 -3.93 -26.53 -8.98
N VAL A 148 -3.63 -26.37 -7.68
CA VAL A 148 -3.29 -27.49 -6.78
C VAL A 148 -4.51 -28.34 -6.43
N ASN A 149 -5.68 -27.72 -6.28
CA ASN A 149 -6.89 -28.41 -5.81
C ASN A 149 -7.80 -28.92 -6.94
N THR A 150 -7.40 -28.76 -8.20
CA THR A 150 -8.13 -29.33 -9.35
C THR A 150 -7.25 -30.33 -10.08
N LEU A 151 -7.85 -31.42 -10.58
CA LEU A 151 -7.10 -32.40 -11.39
C LEU A 151 -6.55 -31.77 -12.68
N LYS A 152 -7.26 -30.77 -13.19
CA LYS A 152 -6.92 -30.02 -14.40
C LYS A 152 -7.78 -28.76 -14.47
N ILE A 153 -7.16 -27.62 -14.72
CA ILE A 153 -7.84 -26.44 -15.25
C ILE A 153 -7.93 -26.63 -16.77
N GLY A 154 -9.15 -26.76 -17.29
CA GLY A 154 -9.38 -26.94 -18.72
C GLY A 154 -8.92 -25.70 -19.50
N TYR A 155 -8.21 -25.89 -20.63
CA TYR A 155 -8.05 -24.80 -21.59
C TYR A 155 -9.34 -24.68 -22.41
N ASP A 156 -10.45 -24.45 -21.75
CA ASP A 156 -11.75 -24.22 -22.35
C ASP A 156 -12.42 -23.06 -21.61
N ASN A 157 -13.57 -22.63 -22.12
CA ASN A 157 -14.25 -21.48 -21.52
C ASN A 157 -14.67 -21.79 -20.06
N GLN A 158 -14.81 -23.06 -19.66
CA GLN A 158 -15.08 -23.43 -18.27
C GLN A 158 -13.86 -23.21 -17.38
N GLY A 159 -12.67 -23.68 -17.77
CA GLY A 159 -11.45 -23.43 -16.99
C GLY A 159 -11.04 -21.95 -16.99
N ILE A 160 -11.29 -21.22 -18.07
CA ILE A 160 -11.14 -19.76 -18.11
C ILE A 160 -12.09 -19.09 -17.10
N SER A 161 -13.36 -19.53 -17.01
CA SER A 161 -14.28 -19.02 -15.98
C SER A 161 -13.83 -19.36 -14.55
N GLN A 162 -13.14 -20.48 -14.33
CA GLN A 162 -12.55 -20.78 -13.01
C GLN A 162 -11.48 -19.75 -12.64
N LEU A 163 -10.60 -19.37 -13.58
CA LEU A 163 -9.60 -18.33 -13.36
C LEU A 163 -10.25 -16.96 -13.08
N MET A 164 -11.28 -16.59 -13.84
CA MET A 164 -12.05 -15.37 -13.57
C MET A 164 -12.69 -15.39 -12.17
N SER A 165 -13.15 -16.55 -11.71
CA SER A 165 -13.74 -16.70 -10.36
C SER A 165 -12.72 -16.49 -9.25
N CYS A 166 -11.45 -16.89 -9.44
CA CYS A 166 -10.36 -16.56 -8.52
C CYS A 166 -10.18 -15.05 -8.41
N VAL A 167 -10.13 -14.35 -9.56
CA VAL A 167 -9.97 -12.89 -9.61
C VAL A 167 -11.14 -12.17 -8.93
N ASP A 168 -12.37 -12.59 -9.24
CA ASP A 168 -13.59 -12.02 -8.64
C ASP A 168 -13.62 -12.22 -7.11
N LYS A 169 -13.19 -13.39 -6.61
CA LYS A 169 -13.11 -13.67 -5.18
C LYS A 169 -12.16 -12.70 -4.46
N VAL A 170 -10.97 -12.45 -5.03
CA VAL A 170 -9.99 -11.53 -4.44
C VAL A 170 -10.48 -10.08 -4.49
N LEU A 171 -11.07 -9.64 -5.60
CA LEU A 171 -11.60 -8.28 -5.71
C LEU A 171 -12.75 -8.04 -4.73
N LYS A 172 -13.68 -8.99 -4.57
CA LYS A 172 -14.73 -8.93 -3.54
C LYS A 172 -14.16 -8.85 -2.12
N GLN A 173 -13.08 -9.58 -1.85
CA GLN A 173 -12.37 -9.47 -0.59
C GLN A 173 -11.77 -8.07 -0.41
N GLY A 174 -11.16 -7.49 -1.46
CA GLY A 174 -10.67 -6.12 -1.46
C GLY A 174 -11.76 -5.07 -1.19
N VAL A 175 -12.94 -5.23 -1.80
CA VAL A 175 -14.12 -4.38 -1.55
C VAL A 175 -14.60 -4.49 -0.09
N THR A 176 -14.55 -5.69 0.48
CA THR A 176 -14.94 -5.93 1.88
C THR A 176 -13.96 -5.31 2.87
N GLN A 177 -12.67 -5.28 2.53
CA GLN A 177 -11.61 -4.72 3.38
C GLN A 177 -11.39 -3.21 3.17
N GLY A 178 -12.15 -2.58 2.27
CA GLY A 178 -11.99 -1.16 1.96
C GLY A 178 -10.78 -0.84 1.09
N ILE A 179 -10.18 -1.84 0.44
CA ILE A 179 -9.08 -1.64 -0.53
C ILE A 179 -9.63 -1.15 -1.87
N VAL A 180 -10.76 -1.70 -2.31
CA VAL A 180 -11.42 -1.33 -3.56
C VAL A 180 -12.60 -0.41 -3.25
N LEU A 181 -12.66 0.72 -3.96
CA LEU A 181 -13.69 1.73 -3.81
C LEU A 181 -15.06 1.17 -4.18
N ARG A 182 -16.10 1.70 -3.53
CA ARG A 182 -17.49 1.37 -3.81
C ARG A 182 -18.18 2.51 -4.54
N ASP A 183 -19.12 2.17 -5.41
CA ASP A 183 -20.04 3.14 -6.01
C ASP A 183 -21.20 3.48 -5.07
N ASP A 184 -22.13 4.33 -5.54
CA ASP A 184 -23.29 4.79 -4.78
C ASP A 184 -24.28 3.66 -4.41
N ASP A 185 -24.21 2.53 -5.12
CA ASP A 185 -25.04 1.35 -4.93
C ASP A 185 -24.33 0.28 -4.06
N ASP A 186 -23.22 0.64 -3.40
CA ASP A 186 -22.35 -0.22 -2.57
C ASP A 186 -21.60 -1.32 -3.34
N ASN A 187 -21.60 -1.27 -4.68
CA ASN A 187 -20.87 -2.24 -5.50
C ASN A 187 -19.38 -1.88 -5.59
N GLY A 188 -18.54 -2.90 -5.63
CA GLY A 188 -17.11 -2.70 -5.89
C GLY A 188 -16.84 -2.13 -7.28
N MET A 189 -16.03 -1.08 -7.35
CA MET A 189 -15.60 -0.46 -8.60
C MET A 189 -14.42 -1.24 -9.21
N TYR A 190 -14.73 -2.38 -9.83
CA TYR A 190 -13.75 -3.19 -10.56
C TYR A 190 -14.36 -3.82 -11.82
N GLU A 191 -13.51 -4.19 -12.77
CA GLU A 191 -13.89 -4.90 -14.00
C GLU A 191 -13.01 -6.13 -14.18
N ILE A 192 -13.59 -7.21 -14.71
CA ILE A 192 -12.87 -8.45 -15.06
C ILE A 192 -13.24 -8.83 -16.48
N THR A 193 -12.24 -9.01 -17.34
CA THR A 193 -12.40 -9.47 -18.71
C THR A 193 -11.54 -10.71 -18.95
N ALA A 194 -11.94 -11.51 -19.94
CA ALA A 194 -11.18 -12.69 -20.35
C ALA A 194 -11.24 -12.92 -21.85
N VAL A 195 -10.11 -13.28 -22.45
CA VAL A 195 -10.06 -13.76 -23.84
C VAL A 195 -10.62 -15.17 -23.89
N LYS A 196 -11.69 -15.41 -24.66
CA LYS A 196 -12.27 -16.74 -24.84
C LYS A 196 -11.28 -17.71 -25.51
N ARG A 197 -11.44 -19.01 -25.29
CA ARG A 197 -10.60 -20.04 -25.92
C ARG A 197 -10.50 -19.85 -27.42
N GLU A 198 -11.64 -19.61 -28.08
CA GLU A 198 -11.74 -19.50 -29.54
C GLU A 198 -11.03 -18.26 -30.10
N ALA A 199 -10.78 -17.26 -29.25
CA ALA A 199 -10.07 -16.02 -29.59
C ALA A 199 -8.60 -16.06 -29.16
N THR A 200 -8.12 -17.16 -28.56
CA THR A 200 -6.72 -17.29 -28.15
C THR A 200 -5.88 -17.87 -29.29
N SER A 201 -4.60 -17.49 -29.37
CA SER A 201 -3.72 -17.96 -30.43
C SER A 201 -3.52 -19.48 -30.40
N SER A 202 -3.43 -20.11 -31.58
CA SER A 202 -3.16 -21.56 -31.66
C SER A 202 -1.82 -21.94 -31.03
N ASN A 203 -0.84 -21.04 -31.03
CA ASN A 203 0.46 -21.24 -30.40
C ASN A 203 0.34 -21.32 -28.88
N ASP A 204 -0.38 -20.39 -28.26
CA ASP A 204 -0.59 -20.38 -26.80
C ASP A 204 -1.38 -21.61 -26.35
N ILE A 205 -2.41 -22.00 -27.13
CA ILE A 205 -3.17 -23.23 -26.88
C ILE A 205 -2.27 -24.48 -26.97
N ALA A 206 -1.42 -24.57 -28.00
CA ALA A 206 -0.50 -25.70 -28.18
C ALA A 206 0.54 -25.77 -27.03
N ASN A 207 1.04 -24.61 -26.59
CA ASN A 207 2.00 -24.48 -25.50
C ASN A 207 1.35 -24.47 -24.11
N ARG A 208 0.00 -24.50 -24.03
CA ARG A 208 -0.79 -24.48 -22.79
C ARG A 208 -0.54 -23.24 -21.93
N VAL A 209 -0.30 -22.11 -22.57
CA VAL A 209 -0.13 -20.80 -21.92
C VAL A 209 -1.42 -20.02 -22.08
N TYR A 210 -1.97 -19.44 -21.01
CA TYR A 210 -3.16 -18.60 -21.09
C TYR A 210 -2.92 -17.28 -20.37
N ASN A 211 -2.95 -16.18 -21.12
CA ASN A 211 -2.72 -14.81 -20.65
C ASN A 211 -3.95 -13.92 -20.88
N GLY A 212 -5.14 -14.51 -20.82
CA GLY A 212 -6.37 -13.85 -21.27
C GLY A 212 -7.15 -13.12 -20.19
N VAL A 213 -6.95 -13.42 -18.89
CA VAL A 213 -7.66 -12.73 -17.80
C VAL A 213 -7.03 -11.38 -17.53
N HIS A 214 -7.84 -10.33 -17.55
CA HIS A 214 -7.45 -8.96 -17.22
C HIS A 214 -8.45 -8.40 -16.22
N TRP A 215 -7.98 -7.56 -15.30
CA TRP A 215 -8.85 -6.87 -14.35
C TRP A 215 -8.35 -5.46 -14.09
N THR A 216 -9.27 -4.60 -13.67
CA THR A 216 -8.98 -3.25 -13.19
C THR A 216 -9.78 -3.02 -11.92
N ALA A 217 -9.26 -2.23 -10.99
CA ALA A 217 -9.99 -1.84 -9.79
C ALA A 217 -9.63 -0.39 -9.43
N LYS A 218 -10.61 0.36 -8.94
CA LYS A 218 -10.37 1.69 -8.38
C LYS A 218 -10.08 1.53 -6.89
N LEU A 219 -8.87 1.84 -6.45
CA LEU A 219 -8.48 1.74 -5.04
C LEU A 219 -9.19 2.82 -4.20
N ALA A 220 -9.57 2.46 -2.97
CA ALA A 220 -10.15 3.40 -2.02
C ALA A 220 -9.01 4.06 -1.22
N GLY A 221 -8.86 5.37 -1.38
CA GLY A 221 -7.89 6.16 -0.61
C GLY A 221 -8.54 6.89 0.57
N ALA A 222 -7.74 7.23 1.57
CA ALA A 222 -8.19 7.99 2.72
C ALA A 222 -8.11 9.53 2.53
N ILE A 223 -8.95 10.26 3.27
CA ILE A 223 -8.91 11.72 3.30
C ILE A 223 -7.83 12.19 4.28
N HIS A 224 -6.77 12.82 3.77
CA HIS A 224 -5.68 13.36 4.59
C HIS A 224 -5.82 14.87 4.88
N GLN A 225 -6.62 15.59 4.09
CA GLN A 225 -6.89 17.01 4.27
C GLN A 225 -8.32 17.32 3.81
N GLY A 226 -8.97 18.27 4.48
CA GLY A 226 -10.28 18.77 4.11
C GLY A 226 -10.43 20.24 4.50
N GLN A 227 -11.31 20.94 3.80
CA GLN A 227 -11.73 22.29 4.13
C GLN A 227 -13.23 22.25 4.44
N ILE A 228 -13.61 22.74 5.62
CA ILE A 228 -15.01 22.94 5.99
C ILE A 228 -15.27 24.45 5.95
N SER A 229 -16.28 24.85 5.18
CA SER A 229 -16.77 26.22 5.12
C SER A 229 -18.22 26.28 5.60
N GLY A 230 -18.61 27.41 6.18
CA GLY A 230 -19.97 27.66 6.64
C GLY A 230 -20.30 29.14 6.57
N VAL A 231 -21.58 29.44 6.37
CA VAL A 231 -22.15 30.79 6.42
C VAL A 231 -23.19 30.77 7.54
N LEU A 232 -23.15 31.78 8.41
CA LEU A 232 -24.16 31.98 9.44
C LEU A 232 -25.15 33.03 8.94
N GLU A 233 -26.41 32.65 8.86
CA GLU A 233 -27.52 33.54 8.53
C GLU A 233 -28.43 33.71 9.76
N TYR A 234 -29.15 34.83 9.83
CA TYR A 234 -30.10 35.15 10.88
C TYR A 234 -31.52 35.32 10.33
#